data_AF-M3RFN0-F1
#
_entry.id   AF-M3RFN0-F1
#
_cell.length_a   1.000
_cell.length_b   1.000
_cell.length_c   1.000
_cell.angle_alpha   90.00
_cell.angle_beta   90.00
_cell.angle_gamma   90.00
#
_symmetry.space_group_name_H-M   'P 1'
#
loop_
_entity.id
_entity.type
_entity.pdbx_description
1 polymer ?
#
loop_
_entity_poly.entity_id
_entity_poly.type
_entity_poly.pdbx_seq_one_letter_code
_entity_poly.pdbx_strand_id
1 'polypeptide(L)'
;MQKLSADYGVPLSLSYGKELFESLNISQVWDEVLTHLARWRETLSDLPSLNFDENPLESFREIKDLAPSVYRKLLDNDEIFNLVLILFPEQKVLKILMEYFRQQNKTIYQQLASKLAQKLLSLR
;
A
#
# COMPACT_ATOMS: atom_id res chain seq x y z
N MET A 1 -29.90 -0.57 6.15
CA MET A 1 -30.71 -1.27 5.13
C MET A 1 -32.16 -1.48 5.58
N GLN A 2 -32.45 -2.12 6.72
CA GLN A 2 -33.84 -2.38 7.15
C GLN A 2 -34.71 -1.13 7.35
N LYS A 3 -34.16 -0.06 7.96
CA LYS A 3 -34.89 1.21 8.16
C LYS A 3 -35.28 1.87 6.83
N LEU A 4 -34.31 1.99 5.90
CA LEU A 4 -34.54 2.50 4.56
C LEU A 4 -35.52 1.62 3.74
N SER A 5 -35.43 0.31 3.87
CA SER A 5 -36.35 -0.62 3.19
C SER A 5 -37.79 -0.45 3.68
N ALA A 6 -37.98 -0.23 5.00
CA ALA A 6 -39.28 0.08 5.58
C ALA A 6 -39.80 1.47 5.17
N ASP A 7 -38.93 2.49 5.15
CA ASP A 7 -39.28 3.87 4.81
C ASP A 7 -39.72 4.01 3.33
N TYR A 8 -39.12 3.25 2.41
CA TYR A 8 -39.40 3.31 0.98
C TYR A 8 -40.24 2.14 0.44
N GLY A 9 -40.61 1.18 1.30
CA GLY A 9 -41.48 0.05 0.94
C GLY A 9 -40.90 -0.92 -0.09
N VAL A 10 -39.58 -0.92 -0.30
CA VAL A 10 -38.89 -1.79 -1.27
C VAL A 10 -37.83 -2.64 -0.60
N PRO A 11 -37.69 -3.92 -0.98
CA PRO A 11 -36.61 -4.77 -0.48
C PRO A 11 -35.26 -4.23 -0.98
N LEU A 12 -34.31 -4.05 -0.07
CA LEU A 12 -32.96 -3.57 -0.39
C LEU A 12 -31.95 -4.68 -0.13
N SER A 13 -31.14 -4.99 -1.14
CA SER A 13 -29.97 -5.87 -1.03
C SER A 13 -28.69 -5.09 -1.31
N LEU A 14 -27.61 -5.44 -0.62
CA LEU A 14 -26.26 -4.97 -0.96
C LEU A 14 -25.57 -6.10 -1.72
N SER A 15 -25.24 -5.87 -2.98
CA SER A 15 -24.59 -6.85 -3.83
C SER A 15 -23.36 -6.22 -4.46
N TYR A 16 -22.22 -6.90 -4.42
CA TYR A 16 -20.98 -6.48 -5.07
C TYR A 16 -20.27 -7.69 -5.66
N GLY A 17 -19.38 -7.45 -6.62
CA GLY A 17 -18.73 -8.53 -7.37
C GLY A 17 -19.75 -9.43 -8.05
N LYS A 18 -19.54 -10.75 -8.01
CA LYS A 18 -20.37 -11.76 -8.71
C LYS A 18 -21.86 -11.66 -8.36
N GLU A 19 -22.18 -11.47 -7.08
CA GLU A 19 -23.57 -11.46 -6.58
C GLU A 19 -24.42 -10.35 -7.22
N LEU A 20 -23.81 -9.23 -7.60
CA LEU A 20 -24.51 -8.15 -8.32
C LEU A 20 -24.96 -8.62 -9.70
N PHE A 21 -24.07 -9.25 -10.45
CA PHE A 21 -24.37 -9.71 -11.82
C PHE A 21 -25.32 -10.92 -11.81
N GLU A 22 -25.25 -11.78 -10.80
CA GLU A 22 -26.22 -12.85 -10.57
C GLU A 22 -27.61 -12.28 -10.28
N SER A 23 -27.71 -11.24 -9.43
CA SER A 23 -29.00 -10.60 -9.11
C SER A 23 -29.67 -9.94 -10.32
N LEU A 24 -28.87 -9.51 -11.30
CA LEU A 24 -29.32 -8.94 -12.57
C LEU A 24 -29.51 -9.98 -13.67
N ASN A 25 -29.34 -11.27 -13.36
CA ASN A 25 -29.42 -12.41 -14.29
C ASN A 25 -28.48 -12.28 -15.51
N ILE A 26 -27.30 -11.70 -15.28
CA ILE A 26 -26.23 -11.47 -16.27
C ILE A 26 -24.88 -11.96 -15.75
N SER A 27 -24.84 -13.08 -15.04
CA SER A 27 -23.63 -13.64 -14.44
C SER A 27 -22.49 -13.83 -15.44
N GLN A 28 -22.83 -14.10 -16.71
CA GLN A 28 -21.85 -14.24 -17.81
C GLN A 28 -20.99 -12.99 -18.01
N VAL A 29 -21.51 -11.80 -17.70
CA VAL A 29 -20.75 -10.54 -17.81
C VAL A 29 -19.63 -10.50 -16.77
N TRP A 30 -19.88 -11.01 -15.56
CA TRP A 30 -18.85 -11.11 -14.53
C TRP A 30 -17.73 -12.06 -14.95
N ASP A 31 -18.09 -13.20 -15.55
CA ASP A 31 -17.11 -14.16 -16.07
C ASP A 31 -16.28 -13.56 -17.23
N GLU A 32 -16.91 -12.74 -18.07
CA GLU A 32 -16.22 -11.99 -19.13
C GLU A 32 -15.25 -10.96 -18.55
N VAL A 33 -15.66 -10.18 -17.55
CA VAL A 33 -14.79 -9.23 -16.83
C VAL A 33 -13.57 -9.94 -16.26
N LEU A 34 -13.75 -11.09 -15.59
CA LEU A 34 -12.65 -11.88 -15.06
C LEU A 34 -11.72 -12.40 -16.17
N THR A 35 -12.28 -12.84 -17.28
CA THR A 35 -11.51 -13.30 -18.44
C THR A 35 -10.64 -12.18 -19.01
N HIS A 36 -11.20 -10.98 -19.19
CA HIS A 36 -10.45 -9.83 -19.68
C HIS A 36 -9.38 -9.37 -18.69
N LEU A 37 -9.66 -9.40 -17.38
CA LEU A 37 -8.65 -9.09 -16.36
C LEU A 37 -7.49 -10.10 -16.36
N ALA A 38 -7.79 -11.38 -16.54
CA ALA A 38 -6.76 -12.42 -16.66
C ALA A 38 -5.88 -12.21 -17.90
N ARG A 39 -6.49 -11.93 -19.06
CA ARG A 39 -5.76 -11.59 -20.29
C ARG A 39 -4.96 -10.31 -20.14
N TRP A 40 -5.53 -9.27 -19.53
CA TRP A 40 -4.84 -8.02 -19.27
C TRP A 40 -3.58 -8.26 -18.42
N ARG A 41 -3.67 -9.10 -17.39
CA ARG A 41 -2.52 -9.49 -16.56
C ARG A 41 -1.40 -10.16 -17.38
N GLU A 42 -1.73 -10.95 -18.40
CA GLU A 42 -0.74 -11.58 -19.28
C GLU A 42 -0.10 -10.59 -20.26
N THR A 43 -0.80 -9.50 -20.59
CA THR A 43 -0.30 -8.42 -21.47
C THR A 43 0.49 -7.34 -20.73
N LEU A 44 0.48 -7.34 -19.40
CA LEU A 44 1.35 -6.47 -18.63
C LEU A 44 2.80 -6.88 -18.94
N SER A 45 3.60 -5.94 -19.45
CA SER A 45 5.06 -6.03 -19.36
C SER A 45 5.46 -6.32 -17.92
N ASP A 46 6.64 -6.90 -17.69
CA ASP A 46 7.17 -7.25 -16.36
C ASP A 46 6.60 -6.32 -15.29
N LEU A 47 5.80 -6.88 -14.38
CA LEU A 47 5.21 -6.13 -13.29
C LEU A 47 6.34 -5.30 -12.65
N PRO A 48 6.14 -3.98 -12.47
CA PRO A 48 7.19 -3.16 -11.88
C PRO A 48 7.62 -3.84 -10.59
N SER A 49 8.92 -4.07 -10.46
CA SER A 49 9.40 -4.78 -9.28
C SER A 49 8.93 -4.04 -8.05
N LEU A 50 8.24 -4.77 -7.18
CA LEU A 50 7.77 -4.24 -5.91
C LEU A 50 8.94 -4.06 -4.93
N ASN A 51 10.09 -4.64 -5.24
CA ASN A 51 11.29 -4.56 -4.41
C ASN A 51 12.04 -3.25 -4.68
N PHE A 52 11.79 -2.26 -3.85
CA PHE A 52 12.45 -0.96 -3.95
C PHE A 52 13.93 -1.00 -3.53
N ASP A 53 14.42 -2.13 -3.02
CA ASP A 53 15.85 -2.36 -2.78
C ASP A 53 16.61 -2.86 -4.04
N GLU A 54 15.94 -3.07 -5.19
CA GLU A 54 16.63 -3.44 -6.44
C GLU A 54 17.57 -2.33 -6.94
N ASN A 55 17.12 -1.07 -6.88
CA ASN A 55 17.96 0.09 -7.19
C ASN A 55 17.96 1.09 -6.03
N PRO A 56 18.68 0.81 -4.92
CA PRO A 56 18.50 1.53 -3.67
C PRO A 56 18.76 3.04 -3.75
N LEU A 57 19.68 3.46 -4.63
CA LEU A 57 20.04 4.86 -4.79
C LEU A 57 18.97 5.64 -5.55
N GLU A 58 18.34 5.03 -6.55
CA GLU A 58 17.24 5.63 -7.30
C GLU A 58 16.00 5.74 -6.40
N SER A 59 15.58 4.64 -5.78
CA SER A 59 14.46 4.63 -4.83
C SER A 59 14.66 5.63 -3.70
N PHE A 60 15.87 5.72 -3.14
CA PHE A 60 16.20 6.72 -2.12
C PHE A 60 16.02 8.15 -2.63
N ARG A 61 16.51 8.47 -3.85
CA ARG A 61 16.39 9.82 -4.42
C ARG A 61 14.94 10.23 -4.61
N GLU A 62 14.08 9.29 -4.99
CA GLU A 62 12.64 9.56 -5.17
C GLU A 62 11.94 9.88 -3.85
N ILE A 63 12.28 9.15 -2.78
CA ILE A 63 11.55 9.30 -1.52
C ILE A 63 12.15 10.35 -0.59
N LYS A 64 13.48 10.58 -0.58
CA LYS A 64 14.19 11.34 0.48
C LYS A 64 13.62 12.74 0.77
N ASP A 65 13.00 13.36 -0.23
CA ASP A 65 12.48 14.73 -0.15
C ASP A 65 11.00 14.80 0.30
N LEU A 66 10.38 13.65 0.60
CA LEU A 66 9.04 13.62 1.19
C LEU A 66 8.98 14.40 2.51
N ALA A 67 7.83 15.03 2.76
CA ALA A 67 7.64 15.82 3.97
C ALA A 67 7.80 14.94 5.23
N PRO A 68 8.45 15.44 6.30
CA PRO A 68 8.64 14.68 7.53
C PRO A 68 7.35 14.12 8.15
N SER A 69 6.22 14.79 7.92
CA SER A 69 4.89 14.32 8.35
C SER A 69 4.47 13.01 7.69
N VAL A 70 4.91 12.74 6.46
CA VAL A 70 4.65 11.48 5.75
C VAL A 70 5.41 10.35 6.44
N TYR A 71 6.71 10.53 6.66
CA TYR A 71 7.52 9.55 7.38
C TYR A 71 7.02 9.28 8.79
N ARG A 72 6.59 10.31 9.51
CA ARG A 72 5.97 10.13 10.82
C ARG A 72 4.74 9.22 10.75
N LYS A 73 3.83 9.46 9.79
CA LYS A 73 2.63 8.62 9.60
C LYS A 73 2.99 7.16 9.27
N LEU A 74 4.01 6.95 8.43
CA LEU A 74 4.47 5.61 8.06
C LEU A 74 5.12 4.86 9.24
N LEU A 75 5.90 5.56 10.07
CA LEU A 75 6.63 4.95 11.20
C LEU A 75 5.76 4.74 12.45
N ASP A 76 4.69 5.53 12.61
CA ASP A 76 3.83 5.52 13.80
C ASP A 76 2.71 4.48 13.72
N ASN A 77 2.45 3.90 12.55
CA ASN A 77 1.45 2.86 12.35
C ASN A 77 2.12 1.55 11.95
N ASP A 78 2.02 0.55 12.82
CA ASP A 78 2.68 -0.75 12.67
C ASP A 78 2.15 -1.55 11.47
N GLU A 79 0.84 -1.50 11.21
CA GLU A 79 0.22 -2.17 10.06
C GLU A 79 0.72 -1.56 8.74
N ILE A 80 0.83 -0.24 8.68
CA ILE A 80 1.39 0.46 7.52
C ILE A 80 2.88 0.16 7.38
N PHE A 81 3.63 0.14 8.49
CA PHE A 81 5.05 -0.14 8.46
C PHE A 81 5.35 -1.57 7.99
N ASN A 82 4.46 -2.54 8.27
CA ASN A 82 4.59 -3.88 7.71
C ASN A 82 4.50 -3.87 6.17
N LEU A 83 3.65 -3.02 5.58
CA LEU A 83 3.63 -2.82 4.12
C LEU A 83 4.94 -2.22 3.62
N VAL A 84 5.52 -1.26 4.37
CA VAL A 84 6.85 -0.71 4.03
C VAL A 84 7.90 -1.83 3.98
N LEU A 85 7.89 -2.79 4.90
CA LEU A 85 8.85 -3.90 4.88
C LEU A 85 8.67 -4.86 3.69
N ILE A 86 7.46 -4.99 3.14
CA ILE A 86 7.21 -5.75 1.91
C ILE A 86 7.86 -5.05 0.71
N LEU A 87 7.81 -3.71 0.66
CA LEU A 87 8.43 -2.91 -0.41
C LEU A 87 9.96 -2.84 -0.29
N PHE A 88 10.49 -2.95 0.93
CA PHE A 88 11.93 -2.87 1.23
C PHE A 88 12.44 -4.14 1.96
N PRO A 89 12.39 -5.32 1.30
CA PRO A 89 12.68 -6.61 1.93
C PRO A 89 14.11 -6.71 2.48
N GLU A 90 15.09 -6.05 1.86
CA GLU A 90 16.50 -6.07 2.27
C GLU A 90 16.87 -4.87 3.16
N GLN A 91 15.94 -3.90 3.24
CA GLN A 91 16.03 -2.67 4.03
C GLN A 91 17.24 -1.82 3.62
N LYS A 92 17.75 -1.96 2.40
CA LYS A 92 18.91 -1.21 1.90
C LYS A 92 18.58 0.28 1.83
N VAL A 93 17.44 0.62 1.21
CA VAL A 93 16.96 2.00 1.11
C VAL A 93 16.64 2.57 2.49
N LEU A 94 15.99 1.79 3.36
CA LEU A 94 15.63 2.23 4.71
C LEU A 94 16.88 2.57 5.56
N LYS A 95 17.96 1.80 5.41
CA LYS A 95 19.26 2.13 6.02
C LYS A 95 19.79 3.46 5.46
N ILE A 96 19.92 3.60 4.14
CA ILE A 96 20.38 4.86 3.51
C ILE A 96 19.54 6.06 3.98
N LEU A 97 18.22 5.90 4.07
CA LEU A 97 17.30 6.93 4.54
C LEU A 97 17.52 7.29 6.03
N MET A 98 17.77 6.30 6.88
CA MET A 98 18.10 6.51 8.28
C MET A 98 19.41 7.31 8.44
N GLU A 99 20.45 6.93 7.70
CA GLU A 99 21.72 7.67 7.64
C GLU A 99 21.50 9.12 7.15
N TYR A 100 20.70 9.32 6.10
CA TYR A 100 20.34 10.64 5.61
C TYR A 100 19.64 11.49 6.68
N PHE A 101 18.68 10.92 7.42
CA PHE A 101 18.00 11.63 8.50
C PHE A 101 18.94 12.01 9.64
N ARG A 102 19.92 11.16 9.99
CA ARG A 102 20.94 11.49 11.01
C ARG A 102 21.83 12.66 10.61
N GLN A 103 22.06 12.87 9.32
CA GLN A 103 22.85 13.98 8.81
C GLN A 103 22.08 15.32 8.80
N GLN A 104 20.76 15.30 9.02
CA GLN A 104 19.96 16.52 9.05
C GLN A 104 20.05 17.20 10.43
N ASN A 105 20.35 18.51 10.43
CA ASN A 105 20.50 19.30 11.67
C ASN A 105 19.16 19.62 12.38
N LYS A 106 18.01 19.19 11.86
CA LYS A 106 16.70 19.48 12.46
C LYS A 106 16.25 18.34 13.36
N THR A 107 15.74 18.67 14.55
CA THR A 107 15.25 17.72 15.57
C THR A 107 14.24 16.71 15.02
N ILE A 108 13.37 17.16 14.09
CA ILE A 108 12.37 16.30 13.45
C ILE A 108 13.01 15.08 12.76
N TYR A 109 14.10 15.27 12.03
CA TYR A 109 14.77 14.18 11.31
C TYR A 109 15.55 13.29 12.27
N GLN A 110 16.12 13.84 13.34
CA GLN A 110 16.77 13.04 14.38
C GLN A 110 15.77 12.09 15.06
N GLN A 111 14.56 12.57 15.36
CA GLN A 111 13.48 11.73 15.89
C GLN A 111 13.05 10.63 14.89
N LEU A 112 12.92 10.98 13.60
CA LEU A 112 12.60 10.00 12.56
C LEU A 112 13.69 8.93 12.42
N ALA A 113 14.97 9.32 12.49
CA ALA A 113 16.10 8.39 12.47
C ALA A 113 16.06 7.43 13.66
N SER A 114 15.78 7.92 14.88
CA SER A 114 15.66 7.07 16.08
C SER A 114 14.48 6.10 15.96
N LYS A 115 13.31 6.55 15.50
CA LYS A 115 12.15 5.68 15.30
C LYS A 115 12.41 4.60 14.26
N LEU A 116 12.97 4.98 13.11
CA LEU A 116 13.32 4.02 12.06
C LEU A 116 14.37 3.01 12.56
N ALA A 117 15.38 3.45 13.31
CA ALA A 117 16.35 2.55 13.92
C ALA A 117 15.70 1.54 14.88
N GLN A 118 14.77 1.98 15.74
CA GLN A 118 14.03 1.10 16.65
C GLN A 118 13.23 0.05 15.88
N LYS A 119 12.52 0.46 14.82
CA LYS A 119 11.75 -0.44 13.95
C LYS A 119 12.62 -1.50 13.27
N LEU A 120 13.79 -1.11 12.76
CA LEU A 120 14.72 -2.06 12.12
C LEU A 120 15.38 -3.01 13.12
N LEU A 121 15.55 -2.60 14.38
CA LEU A 121 16.08 -3.45 15.45
C LEU A 121 15.06 -4.46 15.96
N SER A 122 13.77 -4.10 16.05
CA SER A 122 12.70 -5.01 16.49
C SER A 122 12.43 -6.19 15.53
N LEU A 123 13.04 -6.17 14.35
CA LEU A 123 12.94 -7.24 13.34
C LEU A 123 14.05 -8.28 13.47
N ARG A 124 15.04 -8.06 14.34
CA ARG A 124 16.16 -8.99 14.60
C ARG A 124 15.89 -9.92 15.76
#